data_AF-A0A8S8Y1Z4-F1
#
_entry.id   AF-A0A8S8Y1Z4-F1
#
_cell.length_a   1.000
_cell.length_b   1.000
_cell.length_c   1.000
_cell.angle_alpha   90.00
_cell.angle_beta   90.00
_cell.angle_gamma   90.00
#
_symmetry.space_group_name_H-M   'P 1'
#
loop_
_entity.id
_entity.type
_entity.pdbx_description
1 polymer ?
#
loop_
_entity_poly.entity_id
_entity_poly.type
_entity_poly.pdbx_seq_one_letter_code
_entity_poly.pdbx_strand_id
1 'polypeptide(L)' 'MLDDETVGVLDGSKLALTFHPELTNDRRFHRWLIDQIIRDNH' A
#
# COMPACT_ATOMS: atom_id res chain seq x y z
N MET A 1 -13.32 -11.89 10.17
CA MET A 1 -12.11 -12.23 9.41
C MET A 1 -12.17 -11.35 8.18
N LEU A 2 -11.26 -10.38 8.04
CA LEU A 2 -11.24 -9.40 6.94
C LEU A 2 -10.59 -9.98 5.67
N ASP A 3 -10.25 -11.27 5.68
CA ASP A 3 -9.28 -11.85 4.75
C ASP A 3 -9.77 -12.00 3.30
N ASP A 4 -11.07 -11.82 3.05
CA ASP A 4 -11.66 -11.88 1.70
C ASP A 4 -12.01 -10.50 1.11
N GLU A 5 -11.76 -9.39 1.82
CA GLU A 5 -12.06 -8.04 1.31
C GLU A 5 -10.84 -7.41 0.63
N THR A 6 -11.02 -6.99 -0.63
CA THR A 6 -10.03 -6.18 -1.34
C THR A 6 -9.91 -4.80 -0.70
N VAL A 7 -8.77 -4.55 -0.04
CA VAL A 7 -8.48 -3.24 0.61
C VAL A 7 -7.60 -2.31 -0.24
N GLY A 8 -7.10 -2.80 -1.37
CA GLY A 8 -6.32 -2.01 -2.31
C GLY A 8 -6.08 -2.73 -3.64
N VAL A 9 -5.72 -1.96 -4.66
CA VAL A 9 -5.37 -2.46 -6.00
C VAL A 9 -4.07 -1.79 -6.47
N LEU A 10 -3.22 -2.58 -7.13
CA LEU A 10 -2.01 -2.12 -7.81
C LEU A 10 -2.15 -2.43 -9.30
N ASP A 11 -2.00 -1.41 -10.15
CA ASP A 11 -2.00 -1.51 -11.62
C ASP A 11 -0.75 -0.78 -12.16
N GLY A 12 0.31 -1.56 -12.41
CA GLY A 12 1.64 -1.01 -12.68
C GLY A 12 2.10 -0.12 -11.51
N SER A 13 2.35 1.16 -11.79
CA SER A 13 2.75 2.15 -10.79
C SER A 13 1.57 2.87 -10.10
N LYS A 14 0.32 2.52 -10.44
CA LYS A 14 -0.89 3.13 -9.85
C LYS A 14 -1.38 2.30 -8.68
N LEU A 15 -1.67 2.97 -7.57
CA LEU A 15 -2.16 2.38 -6.33
C LEU A 15 -3.46 3.06 -5.90
N ALA A 16 -4.47 2.29 -5.52
CA ALA A 16 -5.69 2.79 -4.88
C ALA A 16 -6.02 1.97 -3.62
N LEU A 17 -6.54 2.64 -2.59
CA LEU A 17 -6.83 2.06 -1.28
C LEU A 17 -8.24 2.46 -0.83
N THR A 18 -8.91 1.57 -0.08
CA THR A 18 -10.20 1.87 0.56
C THR A 18 -10.03 2.54 1.93
N PHE A 19 -8.80 2.71 2.39
CA PHE A 19 -8.46 3.30 3.68
C PHE A 19 -7.39 4.39 3.54
N HIS A 20 -7.31 5.22 4.57
CA HIS A 20 -6.35 6.31 4.70
C HIS A 20 -5.18 5.88 5.61
N PRO A 21 -4.03 5.44 5.05
CA PRO A 21 -2.89 4.99 5.85
C PRO A 21 -2.34 6.09 6.79
N GLU A 22 -2.61 7.36 6.48
CA GLU A 22 -2.19 8.52 7.27
C GLU A 22 -3.02 8.74 8.55
N LEU A 23 -4.20 8.13 8.68
CA LEU A 23 -5.07 8.28 9.85
C LEU A 23 -4.72 7.31 10.99
N THR A 24 -3.60 6.58 10.87
CA THR A 24 -3.05 5.71 11.90
C THR A 24 -1.58 6.04 12.16
N ASN A 25 -1.10 5.71 13.37
CA ASN A 25 0.33 5.78 13.69
C ASN A 25 1.14 4.60 13.12
N ASP A 26 0.47 3.61 12.51
CA ASP A 26 1.13 2.47 11.88
C ASP A 26 1.74 2.83 10.52
N ARG A 27 3.07 2.95 10.50
CA ARG A 27 3.84 3.32 9.31
C ARG A 27 4.23 2.15 8.40
N ARG A 28 3.72 0.93 8.63
CA ARG A 28 4.07 -0.26 7.82
C ARG A 28 3.70 -0.09 6.34
N PHE A 29 2.52 0.45 6.06
CA PHE A 29 2.09 0.67 4.68
C PHE A 29 2.99 1.68 3.95
N HIS A 30 3.33 2.79 4.61
CA HIS A 30 4.25 3.79 4.05
C HIS A 30 5.64 3.22 3.75
N ARG A 31 6.21 2.41 4.65
CA ARG A 31 7.50 1.73 4.41
C ARG A 31 7.41 0.77 3.24
N TRP A 32 6.35 -0.05 3.18
CA TRP A 32 6.13 -0.97 2.08
C TRP A 32 6.06 -0.23 0.73
N LEU A 33 5.35 0.91 0.65
CA LEU A 33 5.26 1.71 -0.58
C LEU A 33 6.62 2.24 -1.03
N ILE A 34 7.44 2.74 -0.10
CA ILE A 34 8.81 3.20 -0.41
C ILE A 34 9.67 2.03 -0.92
N ASP A 35 9.58 0.86 -0.27
CA ASP A 35 10.30 -0.33 -0.69
C ASP A 35 9.90 -0.79 -2.10
N GLN A 36 8.64 -0.65 -2.51
CA GLN A 36 8.21 -0.94 -3.88
C GLN A 36 8.92 -0.02 -4.88
N ILE A 37 8.95 1.29 -4.60
CA ILE A 37 9.60 2.27 -5.47
C ILE A 37 11.10 2.01 -5.59
N ILE A 38 11.77 1.66 -4.49
CA ILE A 38 13.20 1.36 -4.52
C ILE A 38 13.48 0.12 -5.40
N ARG A 39 12.64 -0.91 -5.31
CA ARG A 39 12.80 -2.16 -6.07
C ARG A 39 12.56 -1.97 -7.57
N ASP A 40 11.62 -1.13 -7.96
CA ASP A 40 11.30 -0.89 -9.38
C ASP A 40 12.37 -0.07 -10.13
N ASN A 41 13.31 0.56 -9.41
CA ASN A 41 14.40 1.37 -9.99
C ASN A 41 15.69 0.57 -10.29
N HIS A 42 15.64 -0.76 -10.25
CA HIS A 42 16.74 -1.69 -10.56
C HIS A 42 16.30 -2.74 -11.58
#